data_AF-A0A967G9U8-F1
#
_entry.id   AF-A0A967G9U8-F1
#
_cell.length_a   1.000
_cell.length_b   1.000
_cell.length_c   1.000
_cell.angle_alpha   90.00
_cell.angle_beta   90.00
_cell.angle_gamma   90.00
#
_symmetry.space_group_name_H-M   'P 1'
#
loop_
_entity.id
_entity.type
_entity.pdbx_description
1 polymer ?
#
loop_
_entity_poly.entity_id
_entity_poly.type
_entity_poly.pdbx_seq_one_letter_code
_entity_poly.pdbx_strand_id
1 'polypeptide(L)'
;IWNLQTQEPLRDYDAGNHVVQAVRFSPTNREFATGGADGLVQIWNTAQGKVLQRLQGHNGKVNAVAFHPQDNVLVSGGSDKTWILWDFVGGRPIKRTAAHSDQVTAVAFAADGRVFATGADNGEIRVWSYPDGRLAQTLSGHEGGITDLRFHPREGQLASASKDGTARLWDAASGASVYTFSGHDFIVTRVRFSLDGRALVSVSRDKTVKLWDVQTGKFIRTVSGERDQIVALAVSRDGKVLATGSLGRDIKLMAYPLKVILAEQQPEAAEQAAADEEDTAQADADAGEPEIDEEALAAQEETERLAYRTLTGADPSGELLKLERELNGLLARKTYCADRERLSTLAHQVLLLAPYDMAAYHALVLTAIVRQDLKMIYLMSKIGLQAHFLPGLYTYDLPTAVEDRLAQWRDRVFNA
;
A
#
# COMPACT_ATOMS: atom_id res chain seq x y z
N ILE A 1 0.69 -18.92 -8.41
CA ILE A 1 -0.52 -18.05 -8.41
C ILE A 1 -1.51 -18.64 -7.44
N TRP A 2 -2.13 -17.81 -6.60
CA TRP A 2 -3.05 -18.25 -5.56
C TRP A 2 -4.47 -17.79 -5.89
N ASN A 3 -5.47 -18.59 -5.53
CA ASN A 3 -6.85 -18.14 -5.51
C ASN A 3 -7.08 -17.38 -4.19
N LEU A 4 -7.48 -16.11 -4.27
CA LEU A 4 -7.67 -15.26 -3.09
C LEU A 4 -8.88 -15.66 -2.24
N GLN A 5 -9.91 -16.28 -2.83
CA GLN A 5 -11.11 -16.71 -2.11
C GLN A 5 -10.87 -18.03 -1.37
N THR A 6 -10.26 -19.02 -2.05
CA THR A 6 -10.01 -20.34 -1.45
C THR A 6 -8.69 -20.41 -0.68
N GLN A 7 -7.79 -19.43 -0.88
CA GLN A 7 -6.42 -19.40 -0.35
C GLN A 7 -5.56 -20.59 -0.79
N GLU A 8 -5.97 -21.29 -1.85
CA GLU A 8 -5.26 -22.44 -2.38
C GLU A 8 -4.33 -22.04 -3.54
N PRO A 9 -3.20 -22.75 -3.71
CA PRO A 9 -2.35 -22.55 -4.87
C PRO A 9 -3.10 -23.00 -6.11
N LEU A 10 -3.42 -22.06 -7.00
CA LEU A 10 -4.09 -22.35 -8.26
C LEU A 10 -3.12 -23.04 -9.24
N ARG A 11 -1.88 -22.56 -9.28
CA ARG A 11 -0.81 -23.14 -10.10
C ARG A 11 0.57 -22.66 -9.68
N ASP A 12 1.51 -23.59 -9.70
CA ASP A 12 2.95 -23.32 -9.57
C ASP A 12 3.60 -23.19 -10.93
N TYR A 13 4.50 -22.22 -11.05
CA TYR A 13 5.19 -21.88 -12.29
C TYR A 13 6.67 -22.12 -12.09
N ASP A 14 7.19 -23.17 -12.72
CA ASP A 14 8.62 -23.46 -12.65
C ASP A 14 9.39 -22.57 -13.63
N ALA A 15 10.10 -21.59 -13.06
CA ALA A 15 10.95 -20.68 -13.80
C ALA A 15 12.37 -21.24 -14.02
N GLY A 16 12.70 -22.43 -13.49
CA GLY A 16 14.02 -23.03 -13.55
C GLY A 16 15.09 -22.10 -12.97
N ASN A 17 16.14 -21.82 -13.76
CA ASN A 17 17.25 -20.93 -13.36
C ASN A 17 16.89 -19.42 -13.37
N HIS A 18 15.66 -19.07 -13.76
CA HIS A 18 15.20 -17.68 -13.84
C HIS A 18 14.78 -17.18 -12.45
N VAL A 19 15.76 -16.66 -11.69
CA VAL A 19 15.50 -16.09 -10.36
C VAL A 19 14.71 -14.79 -10.49
N VAL A 20 13.40 -14.85 -10.20
CA VAL A 20 12.46 -13.75 -10.37
C VAL A 20 12.76 -12.60 -9.41
N GLN A 21 12.98 -11.41 -9.95
CA GLN A 21 13.14 -10.15 -9.21
C GLN A 21 11.87 -9.30 -9.23
N ALA A 22 11.15 -9.32 -10.35
CA ALA A 22 9.93 -8.57 -10.54
C ALA A 22 8.87 -9.41 -11.23
N VAL A 23 7.62 -9.22 -10.82
CA VAL A 23 6.45 -9.81 -11.47
C VAL A 23 5.38 -8.74 -11.66
N ARG A 24 4.78 -8.72 -12.85
CA ARG A 24 3.62 -7.87 -13.17
C ARG A 24 2.65 -8.61 -14.06
N PHE A 25 1.36 -8.45 -13.76
CA PHE A 25 0.30 -8.86 -14.68
C PHE A 25 0.10 -7.79 -15.75
N SER A 26 -0.29 -8.23 -16.94
CA SER A 26 -0.82 -7.37 -18.00
C SER A 26 -2.15 -6.71 -17.55
N PRO A 27 -2.54 -5.58 -18.16
CA PRO A 27 -3.84 -4.96 -17.93
C PRO A 27 -5.03 -5.89 -18.22
N THR A 28 -4.87 -6.88 -19.08
CA THR A 28 -5.91 -7.87 -19.41
C THR A 28 -5.90 -9.10 -18.49
N ASN A 29 -4.90 -9.27 -17.61
CA ASN A 29 -4.66 -10.47 -16.80
C ASN A 29 -4.50 -11.79 -17.58
N ARG A 30 -4.34 -11.74 -18.91
CA ARG A 30 -4.09 -12.93 -19.74
C ARG A 30 -2.63 -13.34 -19.73
N GLU A 31 -1.74 -12.36 -19.62
CA GLU A 31 -0.31 -12.57 -19.47
C GLU A 31 0.25 -11.97 -18.18
N PHE A 32 1.39 -12.47 -17.74
CA PHE A 32 2.25 -11.80 -16.77
C PHE A 32 3.71 -11.86 -17.21
N ALA A 33 4.47 -10.84 -16.83
CA ALA A 33 5.90 -10.74 -17.09
C ALA A 33 6.69 -11.01 -15.81
N THR A 34 7.78 -11.76 -15.95
CA THR A 34 8.81 -11.91 -14.92
C THR A 34 10.13 -11.33 -15.39
N GLY A 35 10.75 -10.48 -14.59
CA GLY A 35 12.12 -10.04 -14.78
C GLY A 35 13.06 -10.88 -13.92
N GLY A 36 14.14 -11.42 -14.52
CA GLY A 36 15.04 -12.36 -13.86
C GLY A 36 16.44 -11.81 -13.60
N ALA A 37 17.13 -12.45 -12.65
CA ALA A 37 18.54 -12.19 -12.39
C ALA A 37 19.47 -12.64 -13.55
N ASP A 38 18.96 -13.46 -14.46
CA ASP A 38 19.59 -13.92 -15.70
C ASP A 38 19.57 -12.87 -16.83
N GLY A 39 18.93 -11.73 -16.62
CA GLY A 39 18.80 -10.66 -17.63
C GLY A 39 17.70 -10.91 -18.66
N LEU A 40 16.88 -11.94 -18.45
CA LEU A 40 15.72 -12.22 -19.29
C LEU A 40 14.47 -11.55 -18.74
N VAL A 41 13.55 -11.22 -19.64
CA VAL A 41 12.14 -11.03 -19.31
C VAL A 41 11.36 -12.17 -19.93
N GLN A 42 10.59 -12.90 -19.13
CA GLN A 42 9.73 -13.98 -19.62
C GLN A 42 8.28 -13.53 -19.57
N ILE A 43 7.56 -13.74 -20.66
CA ILE A 43 6.11 -13.50 -20.74
C ILE A 43 5.42 -14.84 -20.61
N TRP A 44 4.46 -14.93 -19.71
CA TRP A 44 3.76 -16.15 -19.35
C TRP A 44 2.28 -16.03 -19.63
N ASN A 45 1.66 -17.12 -20.04
CA ASN A 45 0.21 -17.22 -20.10
C ASN A 45 -0.35 -17.60 -18.73
N THR A 46 -1.31 -16.83 -18.21
CA THR A 46 -1.90 -17.04 -16.87
C THR A 46 -2.77 -18.28 -16.77
N ALA A 47 -3.43 -18.70 -17.86
CA ALA A 47 -4.32 -19.86 -17.87
C ALA A 47 -3.56 -21.18 -18.14
N GLN A 48 -2.57 -21.14 -19.03
CA GLN A 48 -1.86 -22.33 -19.51
C GLN A 48 -0.58 -22.65 -18.73
N GLY A 49 -0.01 -21.70 -17.99
CA GLY A 49 1.22 -21.97 -17.25
C GLY A 49 2.50 -21.98 -18.09
N LYS A 50 2.42 -21.57 -19.36
CA LYS A 50 3.52 -21.68 -20.33
C LYS A 50 4.16 -20.34 -20.60
N VAL A 51 5.48 -20.36 -20.81
CA VAL A 51 6.23 -19.22 -21.33
C VAL A 51 5.84 -19.01 -22.79
N LEU A 52 5.27 -17.85 -23.09
CA LEU A 52 4.93 -17.41 -24.43
C LEU A 52 6.14 -16.81 -25.13
N GLN A 53 6.89 -15.95 -24.44
CA GLN A 53 8.05 -15.25 -25.01
C GLN A 53 9.20 -15.18 -24.01
N ARG A 54 10.43 -15.21 -24.54
CA ARG A 54 11.67 -14.95 -23.80
C ARG A 54 12.37 -13.76 -24.44
N LEU A 55 12.28 -12.62 -23.77
CA LEU A 55 12.86 -11.35 -24.23
C LEU A 55 14.27 -11.22 -23.68
N GLN A 56 15.26 -11.29 -24.56
CA GLN A 56 16.67 -11.20 -24.21
C GLN A 56 17.25 -9.87 -24.71
N GLY A 57 17.91 -9.13 -23.82
CA GLY A 57 18.57 -7.87 -24.20
C GLY A 57 19.27 -7.10 -23.10
N HIS A 58 18.90 -7.32 -21.83
CA HIS A 58 19.63 -6.72 -20.71
C HIS A 58 20.97 -7.44 -20.46
N ASN A 59 22.01 -6.67 -20.19
CA ASN A 59 23.33 -7.19 -19.80
C ASN A 59 23.52 -7.16 -18.27
N GLY A 60 22.58 -7.79 -17.55
CA GLY A 60 22.51 -7.76 -16.09
C GLY A 60 21.09 -8.08 -15.62
N LYS A 61 20.88 -8.14 -14.31
CA LYS A 61 19.57 -8.48 -13.71
C LYS A 61 18.48 -7.52 -14.18
N VAL A 62 17.29 -8.03 -14.47
CA VAL A 62 16.10 -7.19 -14.70
C VAL A 62 15.42 -6.95 -13.38
N ASN A 63 15.50 -5.73 -12.86
CA ASN A 63 14.99 -5.40 -11.52
C ASN A 63 13.53 -4.98 -11.53
N ALA A 64 13.04 -4.44 -12.66
CA ALA A 64 11.68 -3.95 -12.78
C ALA A 64 11.13 -4.16 -14.18
N VAL A 65 9.82 -4.42 -14.24
CA VAL A 65 9.04 -4.54 -15.47
C VAL A 65 7.72 -3.80 -15.28
N ALA A 66 7.21 -3.19 -16.34
CA ALA A 66 5.90 -2.52 -16.36
C ALA A 66 5.25 -2.67 -17.73
N PHE A 67 3.99 -3.08 -17.75
CA PHE A 67 3.17 -3.07 -18.96
C PHE A 67 2.64 -1.65 -19.22
N HIS A 68 2.53 -1.30 -20.49
CA HIS A 68 1.75 -0.14 -20.89
C HIS A 68 0.25 -0.42 -20.67
N PRO A 69 -0.56 0.58 -20.28
CA PRO A 69 -1.97 0.38 -19.94
C PRO A 69 -2.86 -0.03 -21.11
N GLN A 70 -2.53 0.38 -22.34
CA GLN A 70 -3.36 0.19 -23.54
C GLN A 70 -2.64 -0.61 -24.65
N ASP A 71 -1.49 -0.11 -25.10
CA ASP A 71 -0.64 -0.77 -26.09
C ASP A 71 -0.03 -2.10 -25.62
N ASN A 72 0.22 -3.00 -26.57
CA ASN A 72 0.85 -4.30 -26.37
C ASN A 72 2.38 -4.21 -26.17
N VAL A 73 2.82 -3.31 -25.30
CA VAL A 73 4.24 -3.08 -25.01
C VAL A 73 4.55 -3.21 -23.52
N LEU A 74 5.82 -3.51 -23.25
CA LEU A 74 6.37 -3.62 -21.91
C LEU A 74 7.68 -2.82 -21.84
N VAL A 75 7.91 -2.12 -20.74
CA VAL A 75 9.23 -1.56 -20.41
C VAL A 75 9.88 -2.39 -19.30
N SER A 76 11.15 -2.71 -19.47
CA SER A 76 12.00 -3.31 -18.45
C SER A 76 13.16 -2.40 -18.09
N GLY A 77 13.55 -2.42 -16.81
CA GLY A 77 14.71 -1.72 -16.28
C GLY A 77 15.69 -2.72 -15.66
N GLY A 78 16.98 -2.58 -15.99
CA GLY A 78 18.01 -3.52 -15.59
C GLY A 78 19.19 -2.92 -14.83
N SER A 79 19.98 -3.81 -14.23
CA SER A 79 21.28 -3.52 -13.63
C SER A 79 22.33 -3.05 -14.65
N ASP A 80 22.05 -3.22 -15.95
CA ASP A 80 22.87 -2.66 -17.03
C ASP A 80 22.65 -1.15 -17.24
N LYS A 81 21.90 -0.50 -16.34
CA LYS A 81 21.63 0.94 -16.33
C LYS A 81 20.78 1.42 -17.50
N THR A 82 20.19 0.48 -18.24
CA THR A 82 19.32 0.76 -19.39
C THR A 82 17.87 0.43 -19.07
N TRP A 83 16.97 1.09 -19.81
CA TRP A 83 15.62 0.60 -19.99
C TRP A 83 15.45 0.09 -21.43
N ILE A 84 14.60 -0.91 -21.60
CA ILE A 84 14.26 -1.48 -22.91
C ILE A 84 12.73 -1.49 -23.04
N LEU A 85 12.24 -0.94 -24.15
CA LEU A 85 10.85 -1.02 -24.58
C LEU A 85 10.70 -2.22 -25.53
N TRP A 86 9.74 -3.08 -25.25
CA TRP A 86 9.50 -4.34 -25.94
C TRP A 86 8.10 -4.36 -26.56
N ASP A 87 8.00 -4.89 -27.77
CA ASP A 87 6.78 -5.53 -28.24
C ASP A 87 6.75 -6.93 -27.61
N PHE A 88 5.92 -7.10 -26.57
CA PHE A 88 5.88 -8.37 -25.84
C PHE A 88 5.11 -9.46 -26.57
N VAL A 89 4.31 -9.11 -27.58
CA VAL A 89 3.57 -10.06 -28.42
C VAL A 89 4.49 -10.59 -29.51
N GLY A 90 5.17 -9.68 -30.22
CA GLY A 90 6.13 -10.02 -31.28
C GLY A 90 7.48 -10.50 -30.77
N GLY A 91 7.79 -10.32 -29.48
CA GLY A 91 9.01 -10.78 -28.85
C GLY A 91 10.25 -9.94 -29.21
N ARG A 92 10.07 -8.70 -29.66
CA ARG A 92 11.15 -7.87 -30.23
C ARG A 92 11.41 -6.62 -29.37
N PRO A 93 12.68 -6.22 -29.17
CA PRO A 93 12.98 -4.91 -28.60
C PRO A 93 12.65 -3.82 -29.62
N ILE A 94 11.84 -2.85 -29.21
CA ILE A 94 11.51 -1.66 -30.00
C ILE A 94 12.62 -0.62 -29.82
N LYS A 95 13.00 -0.37 -28.57
CA LYS A 95 14.00 0.66 -28.23
C LYS A 95 14.77 0.30 -26.97
N ARG A 96 16.07 0.62 -26.96
CA ARG A 96 16.95 0.52 -25.80
C ARG A 96 17.63 1.86 -25.56
N THR A 97 17.69 2.31 -24.32
CA THR A 97 18.31 3.61 -23.98
C THR A 97 18.99 3.54 -22.62
N ALA A 98 20.17 4.16 -22.53
CA ALA A 98 20.86 4.36 -21.26
C ALA A 98 20.04 5.32 -20.40
N ALA A 99 19.54 4.81 -19.27
CA ALA A 99 18.58 5.51 -18.45
C ALA A 99 19.28 6.41 -17.44
N HIS A 100 20.27 5.86 -16.73
CA HIS A 100 20.83 6.42 -15.51
C HIS A 100 22.33 6.12 -15.39
N SER A 101 23.02 6.76 -14.45
CA SER A 101 24.44 6.45 -14.15
C SER A 101 24.61 5.19 -13.29
N ASP A 102 23.54 4.72 -12.68
CA ASP A 102 23.46 3.49 -11.88
C ASP A 102 22.31 2.58 -12.33
N GLN A 103 22.16 1.43 -11.67
CA GLN A 103 21.18 0.39 -11.98
C GLN A 103 19.75 0.95 -11.96
N VAL A 104 18.94 0.56 -12.94
CA VAL A 104 17.50 0.87 -12.93
C VAL A 104 16.82 -0.15 -12.03
N THR A 105 16.20 0.32 -10.95
CA THR A 105 15.61 -0.50 -9.89
C THR A 105 14.08 -0.50 -9.93
N ALA A 106 13.47 0.55 -10.50
CA ALA A 106 12.02 0.70 -10.58
C ALA A 106 11.61 1.26 -11.95
N VAL A 107 10.45 0.82 -12.44
CA VAL A 107 9.82 1.30 -13.67
C VAL A 107 8.31 1.36 -13.45
N ALA A 108 7.66 2.42 -13.93
CA ALA A 108 6.21 2.55 -13.93
C ALA A 108 5.72 3.30 -15.18
N PHE A 109 4.57 2.89 -15.71
CA PHE A 109 3.83 3.65 -16.72
C PHE A 109 2.79 4.55 -16.06
N ALA A 110 2.56 5.72 -16.64
CA ALA A 110 1.40 6.54 -16.31
C ALA A 110 0.11 5.88 -16.80
N ALA A 111 -0.99 6.17 -16.13
CA ALA A 111 -2.30 5.60 -16.46
C ALA A 111 -2.78 6.02 -17.87
N ASP A 112 -2.38 7.19 -18.34
CA ASP A 112 -2.66 7.69 -19.68
C ASP A 112 -1.78 7.07 -20.78
N GLY A 113 -0.75 6.29 -20.41
CA GLY A 113 0.22 5.67 -21.32
C GLY A 113 1.21 6.64 -21.98
N ARG A 114 1.10 7.95 -21.79
CA ARG A 114 1.90 8.95 -22.52
C ARG A 114 3.32 9.08 -22.01
N VAL A 115 3.55 8.72 -20.75
CA VAL A 115 4.85 8.78 -20.10
C VAL A 115 5.13 7.54 -19.27
N PHE A 116 6.41 7.27 -19.05
CA PHE A 116 6.86 6.28 -18.07
C PHE A 116 8.02 6.86 -17.25
N ALA A 117 8.19 6.34 -16.04
CA ALA A 117 9.25 6.76 -15.13
C ALA A 117 10.19 5.60 -14.85
N THR A 118 11.49 5.92 -14.72
CA THR A 118 12.53 4.99 -14.30
C THR A 118 13.24 5.53 -13.07
N GLY A 119 13.37 4.71 -12.04
CA GLY A 119 14.09 5.02 -10.81
C GLY A 119 15.40 4.26 -10.75
N ALA A 120 16.44 4.92 -10.25
CA ALA A 120 17.78 4.35 -10.14
C ALA A 120 18.26 4.20 -8.70
N ASP A 121 19.30 3.37 -8.53
CA ASP A 121 19.89 3.10 -7.22
C ASP A 121 20.66 4.30 -6.64
N ASN A 122 20.91 5.33 -7.44
CA ASN A 122 21.51 6.59 -7.02
C ASN A 122 20.47 7.62 -6.49
N GLY A 123 19.18 7.27 -6.46
CA GLY A 123 18.09 8.14 -5.99
C GLY A 123 17.48 9.06 -7.06
N GLU A 124 18.00 9.02 -8.29
CA GLU A 124 17.46 9.79 -9.41
C GLU A 124 16.24 9.09 -10.01
N ILE A 125 15.22 9.86 -10.35
CA ILE A 125 14.06 9.41 -11.11
C ILE A 125 14.04 10.18 -12.43
N ARG A 126 13.81 9.50 -13.54
CA ARG A 126 13.65 10.13 -14.86
C ARG A 126 12.30 9.79 -15.44
N VAL A 127 11.62 10.79 -15.98
CA VAL A 127 10.35 10.66 -16.68
C VAL A 127 10.61 10.78 -18.17
N TRP A 128 10.07 9.86 -18.95
CA TRP A 128 10.31 9.70 -20.38
C TRP A 128 8.99 9.80 -21.13
N SER A 129 9.01 10.43 -22.31
CA SER A 129 7.89 10.38 -23.23
C SER A 129 7.77 9.01 -23.89
N TYR A 130 6.55 8.55 -24.09
CA TYR A 130 6.22 7.36 -24.86
C TYR A 130 5.49 7.76 -26.15
N PRO A 131 5.77 7.12 -27.30
CA PRO A 131 6.75 6.05 -27.54
C PRO A 131 8.17 6.56 -27.84
N ASP A 132 8.35 7.88 -27.99
CA ASP A 132 9.60 8.47 -28.49
C ASP A 132 10.81 8.19 -27.59
N GLY A 133 10.61 7.92 -26.29
CA GLY A 133 11.68 7.68 -25.32
C GLY A 133 12.57 8.90 -25.09
N ARG A 134 12.02 10.11 -25.21
CA ARG A 134 12.76 11.35 -24.91
C ARG A 134 12.67 11.64 -23.41
N LEU A 135 13.76 12.10 -22.83
CA LEU A 135 13.77 12.53 -21.43
C LEU A 135 12.91 13.80 -21.30
N ALA A 136 11.84 13.71 -20.51
CA ALA A 136 10.94 14.83 -20.24
C ALA A 136 11.34 15.58 -18.97
N GLN A 137 11.58 14.84 -17.88
CA GLN A 137 11.96 15.41 -16.59
C GLN A 137 12.96 14.53 -15.84
N THR A 138 13.76 15.16 -15.00
CA THR A 138 14.59 14.50 -13.99
C THR A 138 14.14 14.98 -12.61
N LEU A 139 13.72 14.03 -11.77
CA LEU A 139 13.29 14.27 -10.40
C LEU A 139 14.43 13.88 -9.46
N SER A 140 14.95 14.88 -8.77
CA SER A 140 16.06 14.73 -7.82
C SER A 140 15.60 15.17 -6.44
N GLY A 141 15.97 14.42 -5.42
CA GLY A 141 15.70 14.80 -4.03
C GLY A 141 15.75 13.65 -3.04
N HIS A 142 15.62 12.40 -3.49
CA HIS A 142 15.93 11.25 -2.65
C HIS A 142 17.43 11.16 -2.38
N GLU A 143 17.78 10.76 -1.15
CA GLU A 143 19.18 10.62 -0.70
C GLU A 143 19.64 9.15 -0.76
N GLY A 144 18.73 8.24 -1.08
CA GLY A 144 18.98 6.82 -1.25
C GLY A 144 18.36 6.29 -2.55
N GLY A 145 18.77 5.09 -2.93
CA GLY A 145 18.28 4.43 -4.14
C GLY A 145 16.77 4.21 -4.15
N ILE A 146 16.17 4.42 -5.32
CA ILE A 146 14.73 4.21 -5.52
C ILE A 146 14.43 2.73 -5.46
N THR A 147 13.37 2.34 -4.76
CA THR A 147 12.97 0.94 -4.59
C THR A 147 11.69 0.60 -5.33
N ASP A 148 10.80 1.57 -5.54
CA ASP A 148 9.53 1.41 -6.25
C ASP A 148 9.04 2.74 -6.81
N LEU A 149 8.27 2.67 -7.89
CA LEU A 149 7.61 3.80 -8.53
C LEU A 149 6.17 3.43 -8.84
N ARG A 150 5.24 4.37 -8.64
CA ARG A 150 3.85 4.20 -9.03
C ARG A 150 3.28 5.53 -9.47
N PHE A 151 2.68 5.57 -10.66
CA PHE A 151 1.88 6.72 -11.05
C PHE A 151 0.53 6.69 -10.33
N HIS A 152 0.03 7.87 -10.03
CA HIS A 152 -1.32 8.08 -9.55
C HIS A 152 -2.32 7.62 -10.65
N PRO A 153 -3.46 7.01 -10.29
CA PRO A 153 -4.37 6.38 -11.27
C PRO A 153 -5.09 7.38 -12.20
N ARG A 154 -5.28 8.62 -11.77
CA ARG A 154 -6.02 9.66 -12.52
C ARG A 154 -5.21 10.92 -12.79
N GLU A 155 -4.57 11.45 -11.76
CA GLU A 155 -3.69 12.60 -11.84
C GLU A 155 -2.29 12.28 -12.38
N GLY A 156 -1.63 13.27 -12.98
CA GLY A 156 -0.25 13.17 -13.49
C GLY A 156 0.83 13.16 -12.41
N GLN A 157 0.54 12.60 -11.23
CA GLN A 157 1.47 12.53 -10.11
C GLN A 157 2.20 11.19 -10.07
N LEU A 158 3.40 11.19 -9.50
CA LEU A 158 4.24 10.01 -9.32
C LEU A 158 4.59 9.85 -7.84
N ALA A 159 4.34 8.67 -7.27
CA ALA A 159 4.88 8.29 -5.97
C ALA A 159 6.17 7.47 -6.14
N SER A 160 7.16 7.76 -5.31
CA SER A 160 8.41 7.01 -5.21
C SER A 160 8.65 6.50 -3.80
N ALA A 161 9.25 5.32 -3.70
CA ALA A 161 9.80 4.76 -2.46
C ALA A 161 11.32 4.71 -2.54
N SER A 162 12.00 4.90 -1.42
CA SER A 162 13.47 4.99 -1.38
C SER A 162 14.11 4.27 -0.20
N LYS A 163 15.40 3.94 -0.39
CA LYS A 163 16.31 3.45 0.65
C LYS A 163 16.58 4.48 1.76
N ASP A 164 16.27 5.76 1.53
CA ASP A 164 16.39 6.80 2.56
C ASP A 164 15.29 6.75 3.64
N GLY A 165 14.35 5.80 3.55
CA GLY A 165 13.27 5.66 4.52
C GLY A 165 12.09 6.61 4.27
N THR A 166 12.09 7.33 3.15
CA THR A 166 10.98 8.20 2.75
C THR A 166 10.25 7.67 1.52
N ALA A 167 8.97 8.03 1.43
CA ALA A 167 8.26 8.05 0.16
C ALA A 167 8.05 9.51 -0.26
N ARG A 168 8.01 9.79 -1.56
CA ARG A 168 7.76 11.14 -2.08
C ARG A 168 6.68 11.13 -3.14
N LEU A 169 5.92 12.21 -3.19
CA LEU A 169 4.96 12.51 -4.24
C LEU A 169 5.53 13.62 -5.11
N TRP A 170 5.51 13.41 -6.42
CA TRP A 170 6.01 14.34 -7.42
C TRP A 170 4.91 14.70 -8.38
N ASP A 171 4.92 15.93 -8.86
CA ASP A 171 4.23 16.29 -10.09
C ASP A 171 5.13 15.90 -11.27
N ALA A 172 4.68 14.94 -12.09
CA ALA A 172 5.49 14.42 -13.18
C ALA A 172 5.68 15.43 -14.32
N ALA A 173 4.83 16.45 -14.43
CA ALA A 173 4.91 17.46 -15.48
C ALA A 173 5.93 18.56 -15.12
N SER A 174 5.83 19.11 -13.92
CA SER A 174 6.76 20.15 -13.44
C SER A 174 8.07 19.61 -12.89
N GLY A 175 8.07 18.35 -12.45
CA GLY A 175 9.16 17.70 -11.75
C GLY A 175 9.30 18.12 -10.29
N ALA A 176 8.37 18.90 -9.75
CA ALA A 176 8.39 19.37 -8.39
C ALA A 176 8.04 18.26 -7.39
N SER A 177 8.74 18.23 -6.25
CA SER A 177 8.35 17.42 -5.10
C SER A 177 7.16 18.09 -4.42
N VAL A 178 5.99 17.43 -4.42
CA VAL A 178 4.76 17.91 -3.80
C VAL A 178 4.78 17.61 -2.30
N TYR A 179 5.00 16.35 -1.93
CA TYR A 179 5.05 15.91 -0.54
C TYR A 179 6.20 14.93 -0.30
N THR A 180 6.74 14.98 0.92
CA THR A 180 7.67 13.98 1.44
C THR A 180 7.01 13.29 2.63
N PHE A 181 6.72 12.01 2.48
CA PHE A 181 6.16 11.15 3.51
C PHE A 181 7.29 10.57 4.35
N SER A 182 7.62 11.26 5.44
CA SER A 182 8.59 10.83 6.45
C SER A 182 7.89 10.17 7.63
N GLY A 183 8.49 9.10 8.15
CA GLY A 183 7.96 8.40 9.34
C GLY A 183 8.19 6.88 9.36
N HIS A 184 8.75 6.31 8.29
CA HIS A 184 9.35 4.98 8.34
C HIS A 184 10.77 5.05 8.90
N ASP A 185 11.15 4.07 9.72
CA ASP A 185 12.47 4.04 10.40
C ASP A 185 13.55 3.35 9.54
N PHE A 186 13.16 2.80 8.39
CA PHE A 186 14.05 2.07 7.48
C PHE A 186 13.53 2.15 6.04
N ILE A 187 14.31 1.59 5.12
CA ILE A 187 14.04 1.49 3.67
C ILE A 187 12.56 1.21 3.38
N VAL A 188 11.90 2.17 2.72
CA VAL A 188 10.59 1.97 2.13
C VAL A 188 10.78 1.09 0.90
N THR A 189 10.12 -0.06 0.85
CA THR A 189 10.32 -1.06 -0.21
C THR A 189 9.33 -0.93 -1.34
N ARG A 190 8.07 -0.60 -1.05
CA ARG A 190 7.01 -0.47 -2.07
C ARG A 190 6.00 0.62 -1.69
N VAL A 191 5.37 1.21 -2.71
CA VAL A 191 4.29 2.17 -2.57
C VAL A 191 3.13 1.85 -3.52
N ARG A 192 1.89 2.01 -3.08
CA ARG A 192 0.68 1.84 -3.90
C ARG A 192 -0.32 2.93 -3.57
N PHE A 193 -0.91 3.51 -4.61
CA PHE A 193 -2.10 4.34 -4.45
C PHE A 193 -3.33 3.46 -4.20
N SER A 194 -4.31 4.01 -3.49
CA SER A 194 -5.71 3.57 -3.57
C SER A 194 -6.24 3.72 -5.00
N LEU A 195 -7.34 3.04 -5.30
CA LEU A 195 -7.98 3.14 -6.63
C LEU A 195 -8.51 4.55 -6.89
N ASP A 196 -9.06 5.19 -5.87
CA ASP A 196 -9.50 6.59 -5.93
C ASP A 196 -8.34 7.61 -5.97
N GLY A 197 -7.10 7.16 -5.71
CA GLY A 197 -5.89 7.96 -5.70
C GLY A 197 -5.66 8.82 -4.46
N ARG A 198 -6.60 8.86 -3.50
CA ARG A 198 -6.53 9.76 -2.34
C ARG A 198 -5.57 9.30 -1.26
N ALA A 199 -5.29 8.00 -1.18
CA ALA A 199 -4.42 7.44 -0.18
C ALA A 199 -3.19 6.79 -0.81
N LEU A 200 -2.07 6.89 -0.12
CA LEU A 200 -0.84 6.19 -0.44
C LEU A 200 -0.57 5.17 0.66
N VAL A 201 -0.38 3.91 0.27
CA VAL A 201 0.10 2.86 1.16
C VAL A 201 1.58 2.66 0.90
N SER A 202 2.40 2.77 1.94
CA SER A 202 3.82 2.43 1.90
C SER A 202 4.12 1.25 2.81
N VAL A 203 5.08 0.43 2.41
CA VAL A 203 5.63 -0.63 3.24
C VAL A 203 7.13 -0.50 3.35
N SER A 204 7.67 -0.91 4.49
CA SER A 204 9.08 -0.77 4.79
C SER A 204 9.65 -2.02 5.46
N ARG A 205 10.98 -2.13 5.38
CA ARG A 205 11.74 -3.11 6.18
C ARG A 205 11.81 -2.75 7.67
N ASP A 206 11.27 -1.61 8.08
CA ASP A 206 10.93 -1.34 9.49
C ASP A 206 9.77 -2.23 10.00
N LYS A 207 9.25 -3.09 9.11
CA LYS A 207 8.23 -4.09 9.36
C LYS A 207 6.82 -3.49 9.50
N THR A 208 6.63 -2.25 9.06
CA THR A 208 5.34 -1.56 9.14
C THR A 208 4.75 -1.27 7.76
N VAL A 209 3.41 -1.19 7.75
CA VAL A 209 2.61 -0.68 6.63
C VAL A 209 2.01 0.64 7.09
N LYS A 210 2.25 1.74 6.36
CA LYS A 210 1.74 3.07 6.69
C LYS A 210 0.80 3.57 5.60
N LEU A 211 -0.20 4.33 6.02
CA LEU A 211 -1.20 4.96 5.17
C LEU A 211 -1.05 6.48 5.26
N TRP A 212 -1.03 7.14 4.11
CA TRP A 212 -0.85 8.59 3.97
C TRP A 212 -1.96 9.17 3.13
N ASP A 213 -2.30 10.42 3.41
CA ASP A 213 -3.21 11.22 2.61
C ASP A 213 -2.43 11.93 1.50
N VAL A 214 -2.83 11.71 0.25
CA VAL A 214 -2.15 12.24 -0.94
C VAL A 214 -2.43 13.72 -1.14
N GLN A 215 -3.60 14.21 -0.72
CA GLN A 215 -4.02 15.60 -0.90
C GLN A 215 -3.37 16.54 0.11
N THR A 216 -3.14 16.05 1.33
CA THR A 216 -2.60 16.86 2.44
C THR A 216 -1.17 16.53 2.77
N GLY A 217 -0.63 15.41 2.27
CA GLY A 217 0.69 14.92 2.61
C GLY A 217 0.80 14.33 4.03
N LYS A 218 -0.32 14.22 4.76
CA LYS A 218 -0.32 13.84 6.17
C LYS A 218 -0.30 12.33 6.37
N PHE A 219 0.35 11.92 7.45
CA PHE A 219 0.24 10.56 7.98
C PHE A 219 -1.17 10.32 8.51
N ILE A 220 -1.82 9.24 8.05
CA ILE A 220 -3.15 8.83 8.54
C ILE A 220 -2.97 7.84 9.69
N ARG A 221 -2.33 6.69 9.43
CA ARG A 221 -2.11 5.65 10.44
C ARG A 221 -1.10 4.61 10.00
N THR A 222 -0.60 3.86 10.99
CA THR A 222 0.06 2.57 10.75
C THR A 222 -1.04 1.49 10.67
N VAL A 223 -1.01 0.73 9.58
CA VAL A 223 -2.00 -0.28 9.22
C VAL A 223 -1.70 -1.62 9.87
N SER A 224 -0.46 -2.08 9.76
CA SER A 224 0.00 -3.33 10.38
C SER A 224 1.49 -3.24 10.74
N GLY A 225 1.88 -4.06 11.72
CA GLY A 225 3.26 -4.39 12.03
C GLY A 225 3.46 -5.89 11.84
N GLU A 226 4.37 -6.26 10.96
CA GLU A 226 4.75 -7.65 10.70
C GLU A 226 5.97 -8.04 11.55
N ARG A 227 6.18 -9.34 11.77
CA ARG A 227 7.38 -9.83 12.48
C ARG A 227 8.65 -9.64 11.66
N ASP A 228 8.52 -9.77 10.34
CA ASP A 228 9.62 -9.74 9.37
C ASP A 228 9.54 -8.52 8.47
N GLN A 229 10.66 -8.20 7.83
CA GLN A 229 10.78 -7.06 6.92
C GLN A 229 9.84 -7.23 5.73
N ILE A 230 9.08 -6.19 5.40
CA ILE A 230 8.12 -6.23 4.28
C ILE A 230 8.84 -5.84 2.99
N VAL A 231 8.70 -6.66 1.95
CA VAL A 231 9.39 -6.50 0.66
C VAL A 231 8.45 -6.35 -0.52
N ALA A 232 7.21 -6.79 -0.40
CA ALA A 232 6.22 -6.75 -1.47
C ALA A 232 4.89 -6.16 -1.00
N LEU A 233 4.27 -5.39 -1.88
CA LEU A 233 2.95 -4.78 -1.69
C LEU A 233 2.16 -4.87 -3.00
N ALA A 234 0.94 -5.37 -2.90
CA ALA A 234 -0.05 -5.35 -3.97
C ALA A 234 -1.43 -4.99 -3.41
N VAL A 235 -2.17 -4.19 -4.16
CA VAL A 235 -3.59 -3.91 -3.93
C VAL A 235 -4.35 -4.64 -5.01
N SER A 236 -5.45 -5.31 -4.66
CA SER A 236 -6.32 -5.95 -5.63
C SER A 236 -7.00 -4.92 -6.55
N ARG A 237 -7.42 -5.35 -7.75
CA ARG A 237 -8.07 -4.44 -8.71
C ARG A 237 -9.41 -3.89 -8.23
N ASP A 238 -10.08 -4.65 -7.39
CA ASP A 238 -11.30 -4.25 -6.72
C ASP A 238 -11.03 -3.43 -5.45
N GLY A 239 -9.78 -3.13 -5.10
CA GLY A 239 -9.45 -2.33 -3.91
C GLY A 239 -9.85 -2.98 -2.60
N LYS A 240 -10.27 -4.25 -2.60
CA LYS A 240 -10.79 -4.90 -1.38
C LYS A 240 -9.74 -5.60 -0.55
N VAL A 241 -8.57 -5.85 -1.12
CA VAL A 241 -7.53 -6.67 -0.51
C VAL A 241 -6.16 -6.04 -0.70
N LEU A 242 -5.46 -5.88 0.41
CA LEU A 242 -4.04 -5.55 0.44
C LEU A 242 -3.25 -6.83 0.74
N ALA A 243 -2.30 -7.16 -0.12
CA ALA A 243 -1.37 -8.28 0.06
C ALA A 243 0.03 -7.75 0.40
N THR A 244 0.58 -8.22 1.51
CA THR A 244 1.96 -7.94 1.92
C THR A 244 2.78 -9.23 1.90
N GLY A 245 3.96 -9.15 1.29
CA GLY A 245 4.97 -10.22 1.34
C GLY A 245 6.13 -9.78 2.22
N SER A 246 6.46 -10.59 3.22
CA SER A 246 7.63 -10.36 4.07
C SER A 246 8.83 -11.20 3.60
N LEU A 247 10.01 -10.96 4.17
CA LEU A 247 11.15 -11.88 4.03
C LEU A 247 10.90 -13.26 4.65
N GLY A 248 9.85 -13.39 5.47
CA GLY A 248 9.34 -14.67 5.90
C GLY A 248 8.74 -15.47 4.74
N ARG A 249 8.17 -16.64 5.06
CA ARG A 249 7.51 -17.50 4.06
C ARG A 249 6.05 -17.14 3.82
N ASP A 250 5.56 -16.10 4.51
CA ASP A 250 4.13 -15.81 4.60
C ASP A 250 3.76 -14.63 3.70
N ILE A 251 2.64 -14.80 2.97
CA ILE A 251 1.92 -13.71 2.33
C ILE A 251 0.72 -13.42 3.21
N LYS A 252 0.57 -12.17 3.64
CA LYS A 252 -0.56 -11.75 4.45
C LYS A 252 -1.55 -10.98 3.61
N LEU A 253 -2.82 -11.35 3.73
CA LEU A 253 -3.94 -10.66 3.11
C LEU A 253 -4.66 -9.85 4.19
N MET A 254 -5.01 -8.61 3.86
CA MET A 254 -5.76 -7.71 4.72
C MET A 254 -6.91 -7.12 3.91
N ALA A 255 -8.07 -6.93 4.55
CA ALA A 255 -9.17 -6.22 3.92
C ALA A 255 -8.82 -4.73 3.74
N TYR A 256 -9.11 -4.20 2.56
CA TYR A 256 -8.95 -2.80 2.15
C TYR A 256 -10.30 -2.31 1.57
N PRO A 257 -10.63 -1.00 1.59
CA PRO A 257 -10.11 -0.04 2.55
C PRO A 257 -10.25 -0.60 3.95
N LEU A 258 -9.22 -0.41 4.79
CA LEU A 258 -9.23 -0.98 6.14
C LEU A 258 -10.46 -0.43 6.85
N LYS A 259 -11.42 -1.30 7.18
CA LYS A 259 -12.64 -0.90 7.92
C LYS A 259 -12.19 -0.05 9.10
N VAL A 260 -12.52 1.24 9.05
CA VAL A 260 -12.56 2.04 10.27
C VAL A 260 -13.70 1.42 11.07
N ILE A 261 -13.39 0.85 12.23
CA ILE A 261 -14.42 0.42 13.17
C ILE A 261 -15.09 1.70 13.66
N LEU A 262 -16.12 2.15 12.95
CA LEU A 262 -17.14 3.02 13.48
C LEU A 262 -18.15 2.08 14.12
N ALA A 263 -18.30 2.17 15.44
CA ALA A 263 -19.41 1.51 16.11
C ALA A 263 -20.70 2.09 15.53
N GLU A 264 -21.43 1.28 14.78
CA GLU A 264 -22.77 1.60 14.30
C GLU A 264 -23.67 1.87 15.51
N GLN A 265 -24.16 3.11 15.64
CA GLN A 265 -25.42 3.34 16.31
C GLN A 265 -26.51 3.19 15.24
N GLN A 266 -27.17 2.04 15.24
CA GLN A 266 -28.48 1.90 14.60
C GLN A 266 -29.45 2.90 15.24
N PRO A 267 -30.30 3.58 14.45
CA PRO A 267 -31.65 3.85 14.86
C PRO A 267 -32.57 2.80 14.22
N GLU A 268 -33.35 2.15 15.08
CA GLU A 268 -34.56 1.43 14.73
C GLU A 268 -35.53 2.33 13.94
N ALA A 269 -36.43 1.66 13.21
CA ALA A 269 -37.69 2.12 12.62
C ALA A 269 -37.67 2.60 11.15
N ALA A 270 -38.10 1.71 10.25
CA ALA A 270 -39.31 1.91 9.46
C ALA A 270 -39.74 0.59 8.80
N GLU A 271 -40.77 0.00 9.39
CA GLU A 271 -41.61 -1.04 8.83
C GLU A 271 -42.45 -0.46 7.66
N GLN A 272 -42.84 -1.35 6.73
CA GLN A 272 -43.94 -1.22 5.75
C GLN A 272 -43.69 -0.47 4.42
N ALA A 273 -43.41 -1.26 3.38
CA ALA A 273 -44.30 -1.36 2.23
C ALA A 273 -44.21 -2.79 1.64
N ALA A 274 -45.34 -3.49 1.69
CA ALA A 274 -45.58 -4.81 1.10
C ALA A 274 -45.59 -4.72 -0.44
N ALA A 275 -45.02 -5.71 -1.12
CA ALA A 275 -45.73 -6.77 -1.87
C ALA A 275 -46.31 -6.34 -3.22
N ASP A 276 -45.85 -7.01 -4.28
CA ASP A 276 -46.58 -7.57 -5.45
C ASP A 276 -45.53 -7.87 -6.55
N GLU A 277 -45.15 -9.13 -6.74
CA GLU A 277 -45.66 -10.13 -7.73
C GLU A 277 -44.67 -10.31 -8.89
N GLU A 278 -44.06 -11.51 -8.98
CA GLU A 278 -44.19 -12.51 -10.06
C GLU A 278 -43.18 -12.31 -11.21
N ASP A 279 -42.17 -13.16 -11.27
CA ASP A 279 -42.08 -14.36 -12.14
C ASP A 279 -41.77 -14.01 -13.61
N THR A 280 -40.55 -14.34 -14.05
CA THR A 280 -40.32 -15.06 -15.30
C THR A 280 -38.83 -15.41 -15.41
N ALA A 281 -38.57 -16.71 -15.51
CA ALA A 281 -37.31 -17.25 -15.95
C ALA A 281 -37.18 -17.09 -17.48
N GLN A 282 -36.05 -16.60 -17.96
CA GLN A 282 -35.50 -17.04 -19.24
C GLN A 282 -33.98 -16.89 -19.25
N ALA A 283 -33.31 -17.99 -19.55
CA ALA A 283 -31.90 -18.00 -19.92
C ALA A 283 -31.70 -17.35 -21.27
N ASP A 284 -30.62 -16.59 -21.44
CA ASP A 284 -29.82 -16.67 -22.64
C ASP A 284 -28.36 -16.32 -22.35
N ALA A 285 -27.49 -17.14 -22.92
CA ALA A 285 -26.05 -16.99 -22.91
C ALA A 285 -25.66 -15.95 -23.95
N ASP A 286 -24.95 -14.91 -23.53
CA ASP A 286 -23.96 -14.29 -24.41
C ASP A 286 -22.77 -13.80 -23.59
N ALA A 287 -21.59 -14.18 -24.04
CA ALA A 287 -20.33 -13.85 -23.41
C ALA A 287 -19.92 -12.44 -23.84
N GLY A 288 -20.49 -11.44 -23.17
CA GLY A 288 -20.04 -10.06 -23.25
C GLY A 288 -18.73 -9.86 -22.49
N GLU A 289 -17.79 -9.16 -23.12
CA GLU A 289 -16.57 -8.66 -22.48
C GLU A 289 -16.92 -7.88 -21.18
N PRO A 290 -16.06 -7.86 -20.15
CA PRO A 290 -16.40 -7.19 -18.91
C PRO A 290 -16.48 -5.67 -19.15
N GLU A 291 -17.69 -5.17 -19.35
CA GLU A 291 -18.00 -3.75 -19.17
C GLU A 291 -17.65 -3.38 -17.73
N ILE A 292 -16.80 -2.36 -17.59
CA ILE A 292 -16.50 -1.78 -16.29
C ILE A 292 -17.78 -1.10 -15.84
N ASP A 293 -18.44 -1.68 -14.84
CA ASP A 293 -19.61 -1.10 -14.20
C ASP A 293 -19.18 0.21 -13.49
N GLU A 294 -19.35 1.33 -14.20
CA GLU A 294 -19.02 2.66 -13.72
C GLU A 294 -19.82 3.03 -12.46
N GLU A 295 -21.02 2.45 -12.29
CA GLU A 295 -21.88 2.66 -11.12
C GLU A 295 -21.34 1.92 -9.89
N ALA A 296 -20.85 0.69 -10.06
CA ALA A 296 -20.15 -0.05 -9.01
C ALA A 296 -18.81 0.60 -8.63
N LEU A 297 -18.05 1.13 -9.61
CA LEU A 297 -16.83 1.88 -9.35
C LEU A 297 -17.12 3.19 -8.59
N ALA A 298 -18.17 3.92 -8.98
CA ALA A 298 -18.60 5.14 -8.31
C ALA A 298 -19.10 4.88 -6.88
N ALA A 299 -19.88 3.82 -6.66
CA ALA A 299 -20.33 3.41 -5.33
C ALA A 299 -19.15 3.00 -4.44
N GLN A 300 -18.18 2.29 -5.00
CA GLN A 300 -16.96 1.94 -4.29
C GLN A 300 -16.15 3.19 -3.93
N GLU A 301 -15.95 4.11 -4.88
CA GLU A 301 -15.31 5.40 -4.64
C GLU A 301 -16.04 6.21 -3.55
N GLU A 302 -17.37 6.14 -3.50
CA GLU A 302 -18.15 6.83 -2.46
C GLU A 302 -17.96 6.18 -1.08
N THR A 303 -17.87 4.85 -0.99
CA THR A 303 -17.56 4.16 0.28
C THR A 303 -16.12 4.41 0.76
N GLU A 304 -15.13 4.39 -0.15
CA GLU A 304 -13.75 4.79 0.15
C GLU A 304 -13.72 6.26 0.59
N ARG A 305 -14.40 7.13 -0.15
CA ARG A 305 -14.54 8.55 0.18
C ARG A 305 -15.20 8.77 1.53
N LEU A 306 -16.22 8.00 1.92
CA LEU A 306 -16.87 8.13 3.21
C LEU A 306 -15.93 7.73 4.34
N ALA A 307 -15.17 6.63 4.18
CA ALA A 307 -14.16 6.19 5.14
C ALA A 307 -13.07 7.27 5.35
N TYR A 308 -12.65 7.95 4.28
CA TYR A 308 -11.69 9.06 4.33
C TYR A 308 -12.31 10.40 4.78
N ARG A 309 -13.61 10.65 4.53
CA ARG A 309 -14.30 11.87 4.95
C ARG A 309 -14.57 11.90 6.45
N THR A 310 -14.82 10.74 7.08
CA THR A 310 -14.88 10.64 8.55
C THR A 310 -13.56 11.04 9.23
N LEU A 311 -12.42 10.97 8.53
CA LEU A 311 -11.13 11.42 9.05
C LEU A 311 -10.89 12.94 8.93
N THR A 312 -11.65 13.65 8.07
CA THR A 312 -11.34 15.04 7.69
C THR A 312 -12.43 16.05 8.06
N GLY A 313 -13.61 15.59 8.51
CA GLY A 313 -14.79 16.44 8.73
C GLY A 313 -15.17 16.77 10.18
N ALA A 314 -14.53 16.18 11.19
CA ALA A 314 -14.79 16.54 12.58
C ALA A 314 -14.06 17.85 12.91
N ASP A 315 -14.76 18.82 13.52
CA ASP A 315 -14.10 19.95 14.19
C ASP A 315 -13.09 19.36 15.20
N PRO A 316 -11.77 19.40 14.91
CA PRO A 316 -10.80 18.57 15.60
C PRO A 316 -10.65 18.93 17.07
N SER A 317 -11.15 20.11 17.47
CA SER A 317 -10.95 20.64 18.81
C SER A 317 -12.03 20.21 19.80
N GLY A 318 -13.29 20.07 19.35
CA GLY A 318 -14.43 19.82 20.23
C GLY A 318 -14.72 18.34 20.45
N GLU A 319 -14.67 17.53 19.39
CA GLU A 319 -14.94 16.09 19.47
C GLU A 319 -13.77 15.31 20.06
N LEU A 320 -12.53 15.65 19.65
CA LEU A 320 -11.32 15.05 20.23
C LEU A 320 -11.30 15.25 21.75
N LEU A 321 -11.56 16.47 22.23
CA LEU A 321 -11.56 16.78 23.66
C LEU A 321 -12.63 16.00 24.44
N LYS A 322 -13.76 15.66 23.81
CA LYS A 322 -14.78 14.79 24.42
C LYS A 322 -14.27 13.35 24.52
N LEU A 323 -13.69 12.82 23.44
CA LEU A 323 -13.15 11.46 23.39
C LEU A 323 -11.98 11.28 24.36
N GLU A 324 -11.06 12.24 24.43
CA GLU A 324 -9.91 12.23 25.35
C GLU A 324 -10.38 12.27 26.82
N ARG A 325 -11.41 13.06 27.15
CA ARG A 325 -12.00 13.10 28.50
C ARG A 325 -12.68 11.78 28.88
N GLU A 326 -13.41 11.16 27.95
CA GLU A 326 -14.03 9.86 28.18
C GLU A 326 -12.98 8.77 28.37
N LEU A 327 -11.93 8.78 27.54
CA LEU A 327 -10.79 7.87 27.64
C LEU A 327 -10.06 8.04 28.98
N ASN A 328 -9.80 9.28 29.42
CA ASN A 328 -9.22 9.59 30.72
C ASN A 328 -10.07 9.00 31.87
N GLY A 329 -11.40 9.18 31.80
CA GLY A 329 -12.33 8.64 32.79
C GLY A 329 -12.28 7.12 32.90
N LEU A 330 -12.19 6.41 31.77
CA LEU A 330 -12.05 4.95 31.76
C LEU A 330 -10.68 4.48 32.28
N LEU A 331 -9.60 5.15 31.88
CA LEU A 331 -8.25 4.81 32.33
C LEU A 331 -8.07 5.03 33.83
N ALA A 332 -8.70 6.09 34.38
CA ALA A 332 -8.68 6.40 35.82
C ALA A 332 -9.40 5.35 36.68
N ARG A 333 -10.43 4.68 36.15
CA ARG A 333 -11.21 3.64 36.87
C ARG A 333 -10.44 2.34 37.08
N LYS A 334 -9.40 2.07 36.28
CA LYS A 334 -8.56 0.86 36.33
C LYS A 334 -9.32 -0.48 36.14
N THR A 335 -10.54 -0.43 35.60
CA THR A 335 -11.41 -1.59 35.30
C THR A 335 -11.16 -2.18 33.91
N TYR A 336 -9.88 -2.37 33.54
CA TYR A 336 -9.46 -2.66 32.17
C TYR A 336 -10.05 -3.95 31.56
N CYS A 337 -10.36 -4.94 32.40
CA CYS A 337 -10.91 -6.21 31.93
C CYS A 337 -12.40 -6.11 31.56
N ALA A 338 -13.17 -5.33 32.34
CA ALA A 338 -14.60 -5.12 32.11
C ALA A 338 -14.84 -4.15 30.95
N ASP A 339 -14.07 -3.07 30.88
CA ASP A 339 -14.25 -2.01 29.88
C ASP A 339 -13.48 -2.26 28.57
N ARG A 340 -12.92 -3.46 28.37
CA ARG A 340 -11.92 -3.74 27.31
C ARG A 340 -12.37 -3.34 25.90
N GLU A 341 -13.63 -3.57 25.54
CA GLU A 341 -14.13 -3.23 24.20
C GLU A 341 -14.34 -1.74 24.03
N ARG A 342 -14.90 -1.08 25.06
CA ARG A 342 -15.13 0.35 25.06
C ARG A 342 -13.81 1.12 25.06
N LEU A 343 -12.84 0.67 25.86
CA LEU A 343 -11.51 1.24 25.99
C LEU A 343 -10.70 1.07 24.70
N SER A 344 -10.81 -0.09 24.04
CA SER A 344 -10.21 -0.30 22.72
C SER A 344 -10.84 0.58 21.65
N THR A 345 -12.16 0.70 21.63
CA THR A 345 -12.88 1.50 20.62
C THR A 345 -12.56 2.99 20.74
N LEU A 346 -12.63 3.55 21.96
CA LEU A 346 -12.27 4.94 22.24
C LEU A 346 -10.82 5.24 21.89
N ALA A 347 -9.90 4.35 22.24
CA ALA A 347 -8.49 4.55 21.91
C ALA A 347 -8.24 4.58 20.40
N HIS A 348 -8.91 3.73 19.62
CA HIS A 348 -8.83 3.81 18.15
C HIS A 348 -9.41 5.13 17.62
N GLN A 349 -10.53 5.61 18.17
CA GLN A 349 -11.14 6.88 17.77
C GLN A 349 -10.23 8.07 18.06
N VAL A 350 -9.61 8.11 19.25
CA VAL A 350 -8.62 9.14 19.59
C VAL A 350 -7.43 9.08 18.64
N LEU A 351 -6.88 7.91 18.34
CA LEU A 351 -5.72 7.78 17.44
C LEU A 351 -6.02 8.14 15.97
N LEU A 352 -7.28 8.14 15.54
CA LEU A 352 -7.66 8.63 14.20
C LEU A 352 -7.55 10.16 14.10
N LEU A 353 -7.78 10.87 15.21
CA LEU A 353 -7.79 12.33 15.27
C LEU A 353 -6.46 12.90 15.84
N ALA A 354 -5.84 12.17 16.76
CA ALA A 354 -4.58 12.47 17.44
C ALA A 354 -3.64 11.25 17.35
N PRO A 355 -2.97 11.04 16.19
CA PRO A 355 -2.17 9.83 15.94
C PRO A 355 -0.94 9.67 16.85
N TYR A 356 -0.63 10.67 17.66
CA TYR A 356 0.50 10.68 18.60
C TYR A 356 0.05 10.73 20.08
N ASP A 357 -1.23 10.45 20.40
CA ASP A 357 -1.69 10.45 21.79
C ASP A 357 -1.24 9.20 22.56
N MET A 358 -0.36 9.39 23.55
CA MET A 358 0.16 8.31 24.40
C MET A 358 -0.90 7.61 25.25
N ALA A 359 -1.95 8.31 25.67
CA ALA A 359 -2.98 7.69 26.50
C ALA A 359 -3.79 6.66 25.71
N ALA A 360 -4.06 6.96 24.45
CA ALA A 360 -4.72 6.03 23.54
C ALA A 360 -3.83 4.82 23.21
N TYR A 361 -2.53 5.02 23.00
CA TYR A 361 -1.59 3.90 22.87
C TYR A 361 -1.55 3.03 24.15
N HIS A 362 -1.47 3.65 25.32
CA HIS A 362 -1.49 2.94 26.61
C HIS A 362 -2.77 2.11 26.80
N ALA A 363 -3.92 2.69 26.45
CA ALA A 363 -5.22 2.01 26.45
C ALA A 363 -5.21 0.75 25.56
N LEU A 364 -4.71 0.85 24.33
CA LEU A 364 -4.59 -0.30 23.43
C LEU A 364 -3.62 -1.36 23.97
N VAL A 365 -2.51 -0.95 24.54
CA VAL A 365 -1.55 -1.87 25.18
C VAL A 365 -2.21 -2.66 26.31
N LEU A 366 -2.96 -2.00 27.20
CA LEU A 366 -3.66 -2.66 28.30
C LEU A 366 -4.70 -3.67 27.78
N THR A 367 -5.50 -3.29 26.79
CA THR A 367 -6.50 -4.21 26.21
C THR A 367 -5.85 -5.38 25.46
N ALA A 368 -4.72 -5.15 24.80
CA ALA A 368 -3.95 -6.19 24.12
C ALA A 368 -3.33 -7.19 25.10
N ILE A 369 -2.81 -6.74 26.25
CA ILE A 369 -2.34 -7.64 27.33
C ILE A 369 -3.48 -8.53 27.82
N VAL A 370 -4.66 -7.95 28.08
CA VAL A 370 -5.84 -8.71 28.53
C VAL A 370 -6.27 -9.74 27.48
N ARG A 371 -6.15 -9.41 26.19
CA ARG A 371 -6.48 -10.31 25.07
C ARG A 371 -5.34 -11.28 24.70
N GLN A 372 -4.17 -11.18 25.34
CA GLN A 372 -2.94 -11.87 24.92
C GLN A 372 -2.57 -11.63 23.44
N ASP A 373 -2.93 -10.46 22.90
CA ASP A 373 -2.63 -10.08 21.52
C ASP A 373 -1.20 -9.51 21.41
N LEU A 374 -0.25 -10.42 21.27
CA LEU A 374 1.17 -10.09 21.12
C LEU A 374 1.47 -9.26 19.86
N LYS A 375 0.63 -9.37 18.81
CA LYS A 375 0.82 -8.58 17.58
C LYS A 375 0.50 -7.12 17.82
N MET A 376 -0.58 -6.86 18.55
CA MET A 376 -0.97 -5.51 18.90
C MET A 376 0.04 -4.88 19.88
N ILE A 377 0.51 -5.63 20.88
CA ILE A 377 1.59 -5.17 21.78
C ILE A 377 2.86 -4.81 20.98
N TYR A 378 3.26 -5.66 20.03
CA TYR A 378 4.39 -5.39 19.15
C TYR A 378 4.21 -4.09 18.36
N LEU A 379 3.07 -3.93 17.69
CA LEU A 379 2.75 -2.74 16.89
C LEU A 379 2.81 -1.46 17.74
N MET A 380 2.24 -1.48 18.95
CA MET A 380 2.28 -0.34 19.86
C MET A 380 3.70 -0.05 20.37
N SER A 381 4.54 -1.07 20.60
CA SER A 381 5.95 -0.87 20.99
C SER A 381 6.80 -0.18 19.93
N LYS A 382 6.42 -0.31 18.66
CA LYS A 382 7.07 0.38 17.54
C LYS A 382 6.58 1.81 17.38
N ILE A 383 5.26 2.02 17.47
CA ILE A 383 4.66 3.33 17.24
C ILE A 383 4.81 4.27 18.44
N GLY A 384 4.84 3.74 19.67
CA GLY A 384 4.88 4.52 20.90
C GLY A 384 6.07 5.48 21.05
N LEU A 385 7.14 5.33 20.25
CA LEU A 385 8.27 6.27 20.20
C LEU A 385 7.89 7.68 19.72
N GLN A 386 6.86 7.77 18.87
CA GLN A 386 6.44 9.04 18.26
C GLN A 386 5.30 9.70 19.05
N ALA A 387 4.80 9.04 20.09
CA ALA A 387 3.65 9.50 20.82
C ALA A 387 4.07 10.38 22.01
N HIS A 388 3.25 11.39 22.32
CA HIS A 388 3.48 12.35 23.39
C HIS A 388 2.36 12.25 24.41
N PHE A 389 2.73 12.27 25.69
CA PHE A 389 1.76 12.39 26.78
C PHE A 389 1.43 13.87 27.01
N LEU A 390 0.14 14.18 27.14
CA LEU A 390 -0.36 15.54 27.37
C LEU A 390 -0.79 15.70 28.84
N PRO A 391 0.08 16.24 29.73
CA PRO A 391 -0.16 16.21 31.18
C PRO A 391 -1.33 17.10 31.64
N GLY A 392 -1.74 18.07 30.82
CA GLY A 392 -2.86 18.96 31.12
C GLY A 392 -4.24 18.38 30.81
N LEU A 393 -4.30 17.26 30.09
CA LEU A 393 -5.53 16.72 29.50
C LEU A 393 -5.94 15.37 30.12
N TYR A 394 -4.95 14.59 30.54
CA TYR A 394 -5.12 13.32 31.24
C TYR A 394 -4.75 13.47 32.71
N THR A 395 -5.71 13.18 33.59
CA THR A 395 -5.53 13.26 35.05
C THR A 395 -5.20 11.89 35.66
N TYR A 396 -5.27 10.82 34.87
CA TYR A 396 -4.79 9.51 35.32
C TYR A 396 -3.27 9.53 35.36
N ASP A 397 -2.68 8.98 36.42
CA ASP A 397 -1.23 8.79 36.48
C ASP A 397 -0.83 7.84 35.36
N LEU A 398 -0.24 8.37 34.29
CA LEU A 398 0.52 7.55 33.36
C LEU A 398 1.65 6.94 34.21
N PRO A 399 1.71 5.61 34.37
CA PRO A 399 2.85 5.03 35.06
C PRO A 399 4.09 5.49 34.30
N THR A 400 5.03 6.13 34.99
CA THR A 400 6.34 6.55 34.45
C THR A 400 7.05 5.44 33.67
N ALA A 401 6.63 4.18 33.87
CA ALA A 401 7.10 2.98 33.21
C ALA A 401 6.44 2.63 31.86
N VAL A 402 5.52 3.41 31.25
CA VAL A 402 4.90 3.01 29.97
C VAL A 402 5.86 3.18 28.79
N GLU A 403 6.52 4.33 28.68
CA GLU A 403 7.58 4.57 27.68
C GLU A 403 8.73 3.58 27.87
N ASP A 404 9.21 3.44 29.11
CA ASP A 404 10.27 2.50 29.46
C ASP A 404 9.88 1.04 29.19
N ARG A 405 8.64 0.62 29.46
CA ARG A 405 8.18 -0.75 29.15
C ARG A 405 8.03 -0.96 27.66
N LEU A 406 7.50 0.01 26.91
CA LEU A 406 7.40 -0.10 25.45
C LEU A 406 8.79 -0.17 24.82
N ALA A 407 9.74 0.64 25.30
CA ALA A 407 11.14 0.58 24.91
C ALA A 407 11.79 -0.77 25.29
N GLN A 408 11.57 -1.25 26.51
CA GLN A 408 12.09 -2.54 26.99
C GLN A 408 11.53 -3.72 26.20
N TRP A 409 10.24 -3.75 25.89
CA TRP A 409 9.63 -4.78 25.06
C TRP A 409 10.15 -4.73 23.64
N ARG A 410 10.26 -3.53 23.05
CA ARG A 410 10.86 -3.35 21.73
C ARG A 410 12.27 -3.92 21.69
N ASP A 411 13.14 -3.51 22.63
CA ASP A 411 14.57 -3.77 22.54
C ASP A 411 14.98 -5.17 23.04
N ARG A 412 14.25 -5.74 24.02
CA ARG A 412 14.58 -7.05 24.59
C ARG A 412 13.70 -8.21 24.11
N VAL A 413 12.48 -7.94 23.66
CA VAL A 413 11.51 -9.00 23.32
C VAL A 413 11.28 -9.10 21.82
N PHE A 414 11.25 -7.98 21.11
CA PHE A 414 10.86 -7.96 19.69
C PHE A 414 11.96 -7.58 18.70
N ASN A 415 13.07 -7.02 19.18
CA ASN A 415 14.30 -6.76 18.40
C ASN A 415 15.45 -7.72 18.72
N ALA A 416 15.30 -8.57 19.75
CA ALA A 416 16.20 -9.71 20.00
C ALA A 416 15.88 -10.84 19.01
#